data_AF-A0A923MBI3-F1
#
_entry.id   AF-A0A923MBI3-F1
#
_cell.length_a   1.000
_cell.length_b   1.000
_cell.length_c   1.000
_cell.angle_alpha   90.00
_cell.angle_beta   90.00
_cell.angle_gamma   90.00
#
_symmetry.space_group_name_H-M   'P 1'
#
loop_
_entity.id
_entity.type
_entity.pdbx_description
1 polymer ?
#
loop_
_entity_poly.entity_id
_entity_poly.type
_entity_poly.pdbx_seq_one_letter_code
_entity_poly.pdbx_strand_id
1 'polypeptide(L)'
;MLKFDGAPKKPTNLSLNSKVLEMAKELGMNISQTVDTLLAEEVKRRYWEKWQEENKEAIQAYNERIAKFGLPLAKYRTFGRSLGDGRKKD
;
A
#
# COMPACT_ATOMS: atom_id res chain seq x y z
N MET A 1 8.51 -3.83 3.62
CA MET A 1 7.25 -3.05 3.48
C MET A 1 7.52 -1.64 3.94
N LEU A 2 6.89 -0.66 3.29
CA LEU A 2 7.03 0.76 3.64
C LEU A 2 6.57 0.99 5.10
N LYS A 3 7.51 1.33 5.98
CA LYS A 3 7.26 1.67 7.39
C LYS A 3 7.89 3.01 7.70
N PHE A 4 7.11 3.91 8.30
CA PHE A 4 7.56 5.25 8.67
C PHE A 4 7.66 5.44 10.20
N ASP A 5 7.25 4.43 10.96
CA ASP A 5 7.25 4.47 12.43
C ASP A 5 8.68 4.55 12.96
N GLY A 6 8.90 5.41 13.97
CA GLY A 6 10.19 5.56 14.64
C GLY A 6 11.22 6.44 13.90
N ALA A 7 10.88 7.00 12.74
CA ALA A 7 11.73 7.98 12.08
C ALA A 7 11.65 9.36 12.78
N PRO A 8 12.78 10.08 12.96
CA PRO A 8 12.76 11.41 13.56
C PRO A 8 12.04 12.42 12.66
N LYS A 9 11.22 13.29 13.25
CA LYS A 9 10.55 14.37 12.51
C LYS A 9 11.56 15.41 12.06
N LYS A 10 11.50 15.78 10.78
CA LYS A 10 12.32 16.85 10.19
C LYS A 10 11.44 18.08 9.94
N PRO A 11 11.78 19.26 10.48
CA PRO A 11 11.11 20.50 10.12
C PRO A 11 11.25 20.79 8.63
N THR A 12 10.14 21.08 7.97
CA THR A 12 10.07 21.39 6.53
C THR A 12 9.22 22.64 6.34
N ASN A 13 9.72 23.59 5.53
CA ASN A 13 8.94 24.76 5.12
C ASN A 13 8.04 24.37 3.96
N LEU A 14 6.75 24.70 4.07
CA LEU A 14 5.71 24.36 3.10
C LEU A 14 4.78 25.56 2.90
N SER A 15 4.47 25.85 1.64
CA SER A 15 3.53 26.90 1.27
C SER A 15 2.15 26.29 1.09
N LEU A 16 1.19 26.71 1.92
CA LEU A 16 -0.22 26.29 1.85
C LEU A 16 -1.12 27.51 1.70
N ASN A 17 -2.38 27.28 1.31
CA ASN A 17 -3.38 28.33 1.21
C ASN A 17 -3.59 29.00 2.59
N SER A 18 -3.41 30.32 2.65
CA SER A 18 -3.49 31.08 3.90
C SER A 18 -4.86 30.99 4.56
N LYS A 19 -5.96 31.06 3.79
CA LYS A 19 -7.33 30.96 4.32
C LYS A 19 -7.61 29.59 4.95
N VAL A 20 -7.05 28.53 4.36
CA VAL A 20 -7.17 27.17 4.91
C VAL A 20 -6.40 27.06 6.23
N LEU A 21 -5.21 27.66 6.30
CA LEU A 21 -4.41 27.67 7.53
C LEU A 21 -5.08 28.47 8.65
N GLU A 22 -5.66 29.62 8.34
CA GLU A 22 -6.42 30.44 9.29
C GLU A 22 -7.61 29.65 9.85
N MET A 23 -8.44 29.09 8.97
CA MET A 23 -9.58 28.27 9.37
C MET A 23 -9.16 27.04 10.20
N ALA A 24 -8.10 26.34 9.80
CA ALA A 24 -7.60 25.19 10.55
C ALA A 24 -7.14 25.57 11.97
N LYS A 25 -6.53 26.76 12.13
CA LYS A 25 -6.16 27.29 13.46
C LYS A 25 -7.39 27.66 14.29
N GLU A 26 -8.38 28.32 13.69
CA GLU A 26 -9.65 28.66 14.37
C GLU A 26 -10.38 27.41 14.87
N LEU A 27 -10.31 26.32 14.09
CA LEU A 27 -10.86 25.01 14.44
C LEU A 27 -9.98 24.22 15.44
N GLY A 28 -8.85 24.76 15.90
CA GLY A 28 -7.96 24.10 16.85
C GLY A 28 -7.23 22.86 16.30
N MET A 29 -7.07 22.76 14.98
CA MET A 29 -6.43 21.61 14.34
C MET A 29 -4.92 21.56 14.59
N ASN A 30 -4.39 20.36 14.83
CA ASN A 30 -2.94 20.13 14.82
C ASN A 30 -2.43 20.00 13.39
N ILE A 31 -2.16 21.15 12.75
CA ILE A 31 -1.77 21.22 11.33
C ILE A 31 -0.57 20.34 11.01
N SER A 32 0.46 20.34 11.85
CA SER A 32 1.67 19.52 11.62
C SER A 32 1.35 18.03 11.59
N GLN A 33 0.55 17.54 12.55
CA GLN A 33 0.14 16.13 12.60
C GLN A 33 -0.79 15.76 11.45
N THR A 34 -1.71 16.65 11.07
CA THR A 34 -2.62 16.43 9.94
C THR A 34 -1.85 16.32 8.63
N VAL A 35 -0.94 17.25 8.34
CA VAL A 35 -0.12 17.21 7.11
C VAL A 35 0.78 15.99 7.08
N ASP A 36 1.40 15.63 8.22
CA ASP A 36 2.25 14.44 8.37
C ASP A 36 1.48 13.16 8.01
N THR A 37 0.26 13.01 8.54
CA THR A 37 -0.61 11.84 8.28
C THR A 37 -1.02 11.76 6.82
N LEU A 38 -1.55 12.86 6.26
CA LEU A 38 -2.01 12.90 4.87
C LEU A 38 -0.86 12.65 3.88
N LEU A 39 0.32 13.20 4.15
CA LEU A 39 1.49 12.97 3.32
C LEU A 39 1.94 11.51 3.39
N ALA A 40 1.97 10.90 4.58
CA ALA A 40 2.34 9.50 4.75
C ALA A 40 1.38 8.55 3.99
N GLU A 41 0.08 8.84 4.01
CA GLU A 41 -0.94 8.09 3.27
C GLU A 41 -0.73 8.21 1.75
N GLU A 42 -0.56 9.44 1.25
CA GLU A 42 -0.34 9.69 -0.18
C GLU A 42 0.97 9.07 -0.68
N VAL A 43 2.04 9.13 0.10
CA VAL A 43 3.32 8.47 -0.23
C VAL A 43 3.13 6.96 -0.30
N LYS A 44 2.43 6.34 0.67
CA LYS A 44 2.13 4.90 0.62
C LYS A 44 1.34 4.55 -0.64
N ARG A 45 0.30 5.32 -0.95
CA ARG A 45 -0.55 5.10 -2.14
C ARG A 45 0.30 5.10 -3.41
N ARG A 46 1.06 6.17 -3.65
CA ARG A 46 1.91 6.29 -4.85
C ARG A 46 3.00 5.22 -4.92
N TYR A 47 3.61 4.89 -3.79
CA TYR A 47 4.60 3.82 -3.74
C TYR A 47 4.01 2.49 -4.21
N TRP A 48 2.83 2.13 -3.70
CA TRP A 48 2.18 0.88 -4.07
C TRP A 48 1.64 0.88 -5.50
N GLU A 49 1.14 2.01 -6.00
CA GLU A 49 0.76 2.15 -7.42
C GLU A 49 1.94 1.87 -8.33
N LYS A 50 3.07 2.53 -8.07
CA LYS A 50 4.30 2.31 -8.82
C LYS A 50 4.81 0.87 -8.71
N TRP A 51 4.80 0.30 -7.51
CA TRP A 51 5.21 -1.09 -7.30
C TRP A 51 4.32 -2.07 -8.08
N GLN A 52 2.99 -1.87 -8.09
CA GLN A 52 2.07 -2.71 -8.85
C GLN A 52 2.32 -2.63 -10.35
N GLU A 53 2.60 -1.44 -10.87
CA GLU A 53 2.95 -1.23 -12.28
C GLU A 53 4.25 -1.96 -12.64
N GLU A 54 5.31 -1.74 -11.87
CA GLU A 54 6.62 -2.36 -12.08
C GLU A 54 6.58 -3.89 -11.99
N ASN A 55 5.71 -4.45 -11.14
CA ASN A 55 5.63 -5.90 -10.90
C ASN A 55 4.50 -6.57 -11.68
N LYS A 56 3.77 -5.83 -12.52
CA LYS A 56 2.58 -6.32 -13.22
C LYS A 56 2.87 -7.58 -14.05
N GLU A 57 3.95 -7.56 -14.84
CA GLU A 57 4.33 -8.69 -15.70
C GLU A 57 4.73 -9.92 -14.88
N ALA A 58 5.54 -9.73 -13.82
CA ALA A 58 5.96 -10.82 -12.95
C ALA A 58 4.77 -11.47 -12.22
N ILE A 59 3.83 -10.65 -11.72
CA ILE A 59 2.59 -11.11 -11.10
C ILE A 59 1.74 -11.87 -12.12
N GLN A 60 1.59 -11.35 -13.34
CA GLN A 60 0.84 -12.02 -14.39
C GLN A 60 1.46 -13.39 -14.74
N ALA A 61 2.77 -13.45 -14.99
CA ALA A 61 3.47 -14.70 -15.28
C ALA A 61 3.31 -15.72 -14.15
N TYR A 62 3.38 -15.27 -12.89
CA TYR A 62 3.12 -16.13 -11.74
C TYR A 62 1.67 -16.62 -11.70
N ASN A 63 0.69 -15.74 -11.93
CA ASN A 63 -0.72 -16.10 -11.96
C ASN A 63 -1.02 -17.13 -13.06
N GLU A 64 -0.44 -16.97 -14.25
CA GLU A 64 -0.54 -17.93 -15.36
C GLU A 64 0.07 -19.28 -14.99
N ARG A 65 1.24 -19.28 -14.35
CA ARG A 65 1.87 -20.49 -13.83
C ARG A 65 0.96 -21.21 -12.82
N ILE A 66 0.34 -20.48 -11.88
CA ILE A 66 -0.58 -21.08 -10.90
C ILE A 66 -1.85 -21.58 -11.58
N ALA A 67 -2.40 -20.85 -12.54
CA ALA A 67 -3.58 -21.31 -13.28
C ALA A 67 -3.31 -22.63 -14.02
N LYS A 68 -2.10 -22.80 -14.59
CA LYS A 68 -1.70 -24.00 -15.33
C LYS A 68 -1.27 -25.17 -14.44
N PHE A 69 -0.44 -24.92 -13.43
CA PHE A 69 0.23 -25.97 -12.67
C PHE A 69 -0.27 -26.11 -11.23
N GLY A 70 -1.00 -25.11 -10.73
CA GLY A 70 -1.47 -25.03 -9.36
C GLY A 70 -0.42 -24.51 -8.39
N LEU A 71 -0.90 -24.25 -7.18
CA LEU A 71 -0.09 -23.84 -6.04
C LEU A 71 0.92 -24.94 -5.71
N PRO A 72 2.22 -24.59 -5.64
CA PRO A 72 3.22 -25.50 -5.13
C PRO A 72 2.81 -26.04 -3.76
N LEU A 73 3.03 -27.34 -3.56
CA LEU A 73 2.79 -28.02 -2.28
C LEU A 73 1.33 -27.99 -1.79
N ALA A 74 0.36 -27.62 -2.62
CA ALA A 74 -1.06 -27.58 -2.23
C ALA A 74 -1.55 -28.91 -1.64
N LYS A 75 -1.04 -30.05 -2.15
CA LYS A 75 -1.33 -31.41 -1.63
C LYS A 75 -0.95 -31.64 -0.16
N TYR A 76 -0.02 -30.85 0.38
CA TYR A 76 0.46 -30.97 1.76
C TYR A 76 -0.13 -29.89 2.68
N ARG A 77 -0.93 -28.95 2.14
CA ARG A 77 -1.52 -27.86 2.92
C ARG A 77 -2.50 -28.43 3.96
N THR A 78 -2.32 -28.09 5.23
CA THR A 78 -3.18 -28.58 6.34
C THR A 78 -4.39 -27.70 6.62
N PHE A 79 -4.34 -26.42 6.23
CA PHE A 79 -5.42 -25.44 6.38
C PHE A 79 -6.04 -25.08 5.01
N GLY A 80 -7.27 -24.55 5.02
CA GLY A 80 -7.91 -24.04 3.79
C GLY A 80 -8.01 -25.05 2.65
N ARG A 81 -7.99 -26.37 2.92
CA ARG A 81 -7.96 -27.43 1.90
C ARG A 81 -9.12 -27.33 0.90
N SER A 82 -10.28 -26.86 1.36
CA SER A 82 -11.47 -26.63 0.54
C SER A 82 -11.30 -25.56 -0.55
N LEU A 83 -10.30 -24.67 -0.45
CA LEU A 83 -10.07 -23.60 -1.42
C LEU A 83 -9.39 -24.07 -2.72
N GLY A 84 -9.02 -25.36 -2.81
CA GLY A 84 -8.32 -25.90 -3.97
C GLY A 84 -6.88 -25.39 -4.11
N ASP A 85 -6.28 -25.62 -5.28
CA ASP A 85 -4.88 -25.28 -5.57
C ASP A 85 -4.72 -24.17 -6.62
N GLY A 86 -5.80 -23.48 -6.97
CA GLY A 86 -5.77 -22.35 -7.91
C GLY A 86 -5.59 -22.72 -9.38
N ARG A 87 -5.58 -24.01 -9.75
CA ARG A 87 -5.65 -24.40 -11.16
C ARG A 87 -6.99 -24.00 -11.75
N LYS A 88 -6.96 -23.43 -12.95
CA LYS A 88 -8.16 -23.26 -13.76
C LYS A 88 -8.34 -24.55 -14.59
N LYS A 89 -9.51 -25.18 -14.52
CA LYS A 89 -9.88 -26.27 -15.43
C LYS A 89 -10.32 -25.64 -16.75
N ASP A 90 -9.91 -26.23 -17.87
CA ASP A 90 -10.46 -25.91 -19.18
C ASP A 90 -11.95 -26.24 -19.26
#